data_AF-A0A1I6E1Y8-F1
#
_entry.id   AF-A0A1I6E1Y8-F1
#
_cell.length_a   1.000
_cell.length_b   1.000
_cell.length_c   1.000
_cell.angle_alpha   90.00
_cell.angle_beta   90.00
_cell.angle_gamma   90.00
#
_symmetry.space_group_name_H-M   'P 1'
#
loop_
_entity.id
_entity.type
_entity.pdbx_description
1 polymer ?
#
loop_
_entity_poly.entity_id
_entity_poly.type
_entity_poly.pdbx_seq_one_letter_code
_entity_poly.pdbx_strand_id
1 'polypeptide(L)'
;MATCRWSLLFRTLWIAVFTPILIGLLAGGIFGYPVFLGVFVIWLGVLACVLRAEALNARARAQETPSARLLGARAGWMLLALVLVFGSAGLVRAVLG
;
A
#
# COMPACT_ATOMS: atom_id res chain seq x y z
N MET A 1 24.40 6.94 7.94
CA MET A 1 23.33 7.91 8.24
C MET A 1 22.47 8.29 7.01
N ALA A 2 23.00 8.31 5.79
CA ALA A 2 22.22 8.69 4.60
C ALA A 2 21.01 7.77 4.29
N THR A 3 21.15 6.44 4.47
CA THR A 3 20.11 5.44 4.15
C THR A 3 18.83 5.55 4.99
N CYS A 4 18.94 5.99 6.25
CA CYS A 4 17.79 6.17 7.15
C CYS A 4 16.94 7.41 6.78
N ARG A 5 17.59 8.47 6.25
CA ARG A 5 16.88 9.66 5.78
C ARG A 5 16.06 9.38 4.53
N TRP A 6 16.58 8.56 3.62
CA TRP A 6 15.89 8.16 2.39
C TRP A 6 14.66 7.30 2.67
N SER A 7 14.74 6.31 3.58
CA SER A 7 13.58 5.46 3.91
C SER A 7 12.43 6.25 4.55
N LEU A 8 12.74 7.24 5.38
CA LEU A 8 11.76 8.14 5.98
C LEU A 8 11.07 9.03 4.92
N LEU A 9 11.83 9.54 3.95
CA LEU A 9 11.29 10.32 2.84
C LEU A 9 10.32 9.49 2.00
N PHE A 10 10.69 8.27 1.60
CA PHE A 10 9.81 7.39 0.82
C PHE A 10 8.53 7.02 1.59
N ARG A 11 8.63 6.71 2.88
CA ARG A 11 7.46 6.44 3.72
C ARG A 11 6.51 7.65 3.78
N THR A 12 7.06 8.85 3.94
CA THR A 12 6.28 10.09 3.98
C THR A 12 5.59 10.35 2.65
N LEU A 13 6.30 10.13 1.54
CA LEU A 13 5.77 10.30 0.19
C LEU A 13 4.63 9.31 -0.10
N TRP A 14 4.78 8.04 0.28
CA TRP A 14 3.70 7.06 0.14
C TRP A 14 2.46 7.43 0.96
N ILE A 15 2.63 7.88 2.20
CA ILE A 15 1.50 8.35 3.01
C ILE A 15 0.83 9.53 2.31
N ALA A 16 1.60 10.54 1.88
CA ALA A 16 1.06 11.72 1.20
C ALA A 16 0.30 11.38 -0.09
N VAL A 17 0.73 10.38 -0.85
CA VAL A 17 0.05 9.90 -2.07
C VAL A 17 -1.26 9.16 -1.73
N PHE A 18 -1.26 8.34 -0.69
CA PHE A 18 -2.45 7.56 -0.31
C PHE A 18 -3.50 8.38 0.45
N THR A 19 -3.09 9.38 1.23
CA THR A 19 -3.99 10.21 2.03
C THR A 19 -5.18 10.79 1.23
N PRO A 20 -5.00 11.47 0.08
CA PRO A 20 -6.15 12.00 -0.66
C PRO A 20 -7.08 10.91 -1.18
N ILE A 21 -6.55 9.74 -1.58
CA ILE A 21 -7.36 8.59 -2.02
C ILE A 21 -8.20 8.07 -0.86
N LEU A 22 -7.59 7.89 0.31
CA LEU A 22 -8.24 7.40 1.51
C LEU A 22 -9.33 8.36 2.01
N ILE A 23 -9.06 9.68 2.00
CA ILE A 23 -10.05 10.70 2.34
C ILE A 23 -11.21 10.65 1.34
N GLY A 24 -10.93 10.57 0.03
CA GLY A 24 -11.95 10.47 -1.00
C GLY A 24 -12.85 9.25 -0.84
N LEU A 25 -12.27 8.07 -0.56
CA LEU A 25 -13.02 6.84 -0.31
C LEU A 25 -13.85 6.91 0.98
N LEU A 26 -13.29 7.50 2.05
CA LEU A 26 -14.01 7.68 3.31
C LEU A 26 -15.19 8.63 3.13
N ALA A 27 -14.98 9.78 2.48
CA ALA A 27 -16.04 10.74 2.19
C ALA A 27 -17.10 10.12 1.26
N GLY A 28 -16.69 9.44 0.19
CA GLY A 28 -17.60 8.72 -0.71
C GLY A 28 -18.39 7.61 -0.01
N GLY A 29 -17.80 6.98 1.02
CA GLY A 29 -18.47 5.96 1.82
C GLY A 29 -19.46 6.52 2.85
N ILE A 30 -19.14 7.67 3.46
CA ILE A 30 -19.99 8.33 4.46
C ILE A 30 -21.15 9.07 3.79
N PHE A 31 -20.88 9.80 2.70
CA PHE A 31 -21.85 10.67 2.04
C PHE A 31 -22.46 10.06 0.77
N GLY A 32 -21.98 8.90 0.33
CA GLY A 32 -22.40 8.24 -0.91
C GLY A 32 -22.68 6.76 -0.70
N TYR A 33 -21.96 5.90 -1.45
CA TYR A 33 -22.21 4.46 -1.45
C TYR A 33 -21.36 3.74 -0.39
N PRO A 34 -21.97 2.89 0.47
CA PRO A 34 -21.25 2.21 1.55
C PRO A 34 -20.15 1.26 1.05
N VAL A 35 -20.20 0.81 -0.21
CA VAL A 35 -19.12 0.02 -0.83
C VAL A 35 -17.76 0.71 -0.73
N PHE A 36 -17.73 2.05 -0.77
CA PHE A 36 -16.48 2.81 -0.66
C PHE A 36 -15.84 2.71 0.73
N LEU A 37 -16.59 2.38 1.80
CA LEU A 37 -16.01 2.05 3.10
C LEU A 37 -15.24 0.72 3.05
N GLY A 38 -15.77 -0.27 2.33
CA GLY A 38 -15.07 -1.54 2.09
C GLY A 38 -13.79 -1.31 1.27
N VAL A 39 -13.89 -0.51 0.21
CA VAL A 39 -12.75 -0.11 -0.63
C VAL A 39 -11.71 0.67 0.18
N PHE A 40 -12.15 1.55 1.09
CA PHE A 40 -11.26 2.27 2.01
C PHE A 40 -10.41 1.32 2.86
N VAL A 41 -11.03 0.30 3.47
CA VAL A 41 -10.30 -0.70 4.26
C VAL A 41 -9.29 -1.47 3.39
N ILE A 42 -9.66 -1.82 2.16
CA ILE A 42 -8.75 -2.47 1.21
C ILE A 42 -7.55 -1.57 0.91
N TRP A 43 -7.78 -0.29 0.62
CA TRP A 43 -6.71 0.67 0.32
C TRP A 43 -5.81 0.98 1.52
N LEU A 44 -6.33 0.93 2.76
CA LEU A 44 -5.49 0.91 3.97
C LEU A 44 -4.58 -0.32 4.00
N GLY A 45 -5.11 -1.49 3.62
CA GLY A 45 -4.32 -2.71 3.45
C GLY A 45 -3.22 -2.57 2.38
N VAL A 46 -3.53 -1.94 1.25
CA VAL A 46 -2.56 -1.64 0.19
C VAL A 46 -1.44 -0.75 0.75
N LEU A 47 -1.78 0.34 1.46
CA LEU A 47 -0.78 1.22 2.09
C LEU A 47 0.11 0.45 3.07
N ALA A 48 -0.47 -0.39 3.93
CA ALA A 48 0.30 -1.22 4.86
C ALA A 48 1.26 -2.17 4.13
N CYS A 49 0.83 -2.79 3.03
CA CYS A 49 1.66 -3.66 2.20
C CYS A 49 2.84 -2.89 1.58
N VAL A 50 2.59 -1.70 1.02
CA VAL A 50 3.63 -0.85 0.42
C VAL A 50 4.64 -0.41 1.47
N LEU A 51 4.18 0.07 2.62
CA LEU A 51 5.07 0.46 3.72
C LEU A 51 5.90 -0.73 4.24
N ARG A 52 5.32 -1.93 4.27
CA ARG A 52 6.03 -3.15 4.65
C ARG A 52 7.09 -3.53 3.61
N ALA A 53 6.76 -3.45 2.33
CA ALA A 53 7.71 -3.68 1.24
C ALA A 53 8.86 -2.67 1.26
N GLU A 54 8.59 -1.40 1.55
CA GLU A 54 9.63 -0.37 1.71
C GLU A 54 10.51 -0.60 2.93
N ALA A 55 9.94 -1.03 4.06
CA ALA A 55 10.73 -1.41 5.23
C ALA A 55 11.70 -2.58 4.91
N LEU A 56 11.27 -3.55 4.11
CA LEU A 56 12.12 -4.63 3.63
C LEU A 56 13.17 -4.12 2.63
N ASN A 57 12.80 -3.23 1.72
CA ASN A 57 13.72 -2.59 0.78
C ASN A 57 14.83 -1.80 1.50
N ALA A 58 14.48 -1.06 2.55
CA ALA A 58 15.45 -0.34 3.38
C ALA A 58 16.43 -1.31 4.07
N ARG A 59 15.95 -2.47 4.54
CA ARG A 59 16.81 -3.53 5.10
C ARG A 59 17.71 -4.16 4.03
N ALA A 60 17.20 -4.41 2.83
CA ALA A 60 17.97 -4.94 1.72
C ALA A 60 19.13 -4.02 1.34
N ARG A 61 18.89 -2.71 1.28
CA ARG A 61 19.92 -1.69 0.95
C ARG A 61 20.99 -1.53 2.02
N ALA A 62 20.76 -2.04 3.23
CA ALA A 62 21.75 -2.06 4.29
C ALA A 62 22.65 -3.31 4.26
N GLN A 63 22.37 -4.28 3.37
CA GLN A 63 23.17 -5.49 3.16
C GLN A 63 23.99 -5.35 1.87
N GLU A 64 25.26 -5.75 1.89
CA GLU A 64 26.09 -5.81 0.68
C GLU A 64 25.55 -6.84 -0.32
N THR A 65 25.03 -7.96 0.20
CA THR A 65 24.36 -9.01 -0.58
C THR A 65 22.99 -9.33 0.02
N PRO A 66 21.89 -8.78 -0.55
CA PRO A 66 20.56 -9.00 -0.01
C PRO A 66 20.12 -10.46 -0.16
N SER A 67 19.66 -11.07 0.93
CA SER A 67 19.21 -12.46 0.91
C SER A 67 17.98 -12.68 0.01
N ALA A 68 17.95 -13.81 -0.71
CA ALA A 68 16.83 -14.18 -1.59
C ALA A 68 15.48 -14.25 -0.84
N ARG A 69 15.49 -14.67 0.42
CA ARG A 69 14.29 -14.68 1.29
C ARG A 69 13.72 -13.29 1.49
N LEU A 70 14.58 -12.27 1.65
CA LEU A 70 14.16 -10.90 1.91
C LEU A 70 13.62 -10.22 0.64
N LEU A 71 14.23 -10.51 -0.52
CA LEU A 71 13.72 -10.11 -1.83
C LEU A 71 12.37 -10.78 -2.14
N GLY A 72 12.25 -12.08 -1.87
CA GLY A 72 11.01 -12.83 -2.03
C GLY A 72 9.88 -12.30 -1.15
N ALA A 73 10.18 -11.99 0.13
CA ALA A 73 9.21 -11.38 1.03
C ALA A 73 8.74 -10.02 0.51
N ARG A 74 9.65 -9.16 0.03
CA ARG A 74 9.28 -7.86 -0.57
C ARG A 74 8.37 -8.04 -1.78
N ALA A 75 8.72 -8.95 -2.68
CA ALA A 75 7.91 -9.26 -3.86
C ALA A 75 6.52 -9.77 -3.46
N GLY A 76 6.43 -10.62 -2.43
CA GLY A 76 5.17 -11.11 -1.88
C GLY A 76 4.25 -9.98 -1.38
N TRP A 77 4.78 -9.01 -0.64
CA TRP A 77 3.99 -7.86 -0.18
C TRP A 77 3.52 -6.97 -1.33
N MET A 78 4.35 -6.77 -2.37
CA MET A 78 3.95 -6.01 -3.56
C MET A 78 2.90 -6.75 -4.39
N LEU A 79 3.01 -8.07 -4.51
CA LEU A 79 2.00 -8.89 -5.18
C LEU A 79 0.67 -8.84 -4.42
N LEU A 80 0.70 -8.92 -3.09
CA LEU A 80 -0.50 -8.78 -2.27
C LEU A 80 -1.15 -7.39 -2.45
N ALA A 81 -0.35 -6.32 -2.45
CA ALA A 81 -0.86 -4.98 -2.72
C ALA A 81 -1.57 -4.91 -4.09
N LEU A 82 -0.99 -5.51 -5.12
CA LEU A 82 -1.57 -5.56 -6.46
C LEU A 82 -2.90 -6.33 -6.48
N VAL A 83 -2.96 -7.50 -5.83
CA VAL A 83 -4.20 -8.28 -5.69
C VAL A 83 -5.28 -7.48 -4.98
N LEU A 84 -4.94 -6.74 -3.91
CA LEU A 84 -5.87 -5.88 -3.21
C LEU A 84 -6.41 -4.74 -4.08
N VAL A 85 -5.55 -4.11 -4.90
CA VAL A 85 -5.98 -3.07 -5.84
C VAL A 85 -6.99 -3.62 -6.85
N PHE A 86 -6.70 -4.76 -7.49
CA PHE A 86 -7.63 -5.37 -8.44
C PHE A 86 -8.91 -5.88 -7.76
N GLY A 87 -8.79 -6.45 -6.56
CA GLY A 87 -9.93 -6.87 -5.75
C GLY A 87 -10.84 -5.69 -5.39
N SER A 88 -10.27 -4.52 -5.09
CA SER A 88 -11.04 -3.30 -4.82
C SER A 88 -11.82 -2.81 -6.04
N ALA A 89 -11.20 -2.86 -7.23
CA ALA A 89 -11.88 -2.51 -8.48
C ALA A 89 -12.99 -3.51 -8.81
N GLY A 90 -12.73 -4.80 -8.60
CA GLY A 90 -13.72 -5.87 -8.77
C GLY A 90 -14.91 -5.70 -7.83
N LEU A 91 -14.67 -5.34 -6.56
CA LEU A 91 -15.72 -5.05 -5.58
C LEU A 91 -16.59 -3.88 -6.02
N VAL A 92 -15.99 -2.78 -6.46
CA VAL A 92 -16.75 -1.61 -6.95
C VAL A 92 -17.62 -1.99 -8.14
N ARG A 93 -17.05 -2.68 -9.13
CA ARG A 93 -17.78 -3.16 -10.32
C ARG A 93 -18.92 -4.11 -9.96
N ALA A 94 -18.71 -5.03 -9.02
CA ALA A 94 -19.74 -5.96 -8.60
C ALA A 94 -20.95 -5.27 -7.93
N VAL A 95 -20.73 -4.11 -7.30
CA VAL A 95 -21.78 -3.37 -6.59
C VAL A 95 -22.43 -2.28 -7.45
N LEU A 96 -21.67 -1.60 -8.31
CA LEU A 96 -22.13 -0.43 -9.07
C LEU A 96 -22.42 -0.71 -10.55
N GLY A 97 -22.00 -1.87 -11.08
CA GLY A 97 -22.19 -2.24 -12.50
C GLY A 97 -21.05 -1.78 -13.40
#